data_AF-A0A1M2VWZ1-F1
#
_entry.id   AF-A0A1M2VWZ1-F1
#
_cell.length_a   1.000
_cell.length_b   1.000
_cell.length_c   1.000
_cell.angle_alpha   90.00
_cell.angle_beta   90.00
_cell.angle_gamma   90.00
#
_symmetry.space_group_name_H-M   'P 1'
#
loop_
_entity.id
_entity.type
_entity.pdbx_description
1 polymer ?
#
loop_
_entity_poly.entity_id
_entity_poly.type
_entity_poly.pdbx_seq_one_letter_code
_entity_poly.pdbx_strand_id
1 'polypeptide(L)'
;MIIDKPPLPGDEIDFQDAPPSYDALDNVPPSLPRDEKAGPSTTYPPAAPPNPLPVPLKSPVTPTTRSAGKRPSSSWFNFGPAARASKEVRATIQGLIRDLVKQTDPQGALGVLESCADACRSFDLAISALLQERTIEGHTPLYWAIINRPAESSESAPSDEPDMVTALLSHAAPLSDATVDELRLACLHTSDHGLFQRLRRSPAFAPLSGADELILGGNVPVDDVDVEDVPGDESGFIARFRMPMFQKRMRISEEISLEFIAK
;
A
#
# COMPACT_ATOMS: atom_id res chain seq x y z
N MET A 1 32.82 -6.77 -46.84
CA MET A 1 34.06 -6.13 -46.38
C MET A 1 33.87 -5.78 -44.92
N ILE A 2 34.50 -6.56 -44.03
CA ILE A 2 34.44 -6.36 -42.58
C ILE A 2 35.62 -5.43 -42.26
N ILE A 3 35.32 -4.27 -41.66
CA ILE A 3 36.33 -3.28 -41.30
C ILE A 3 36.72 -3.58 -39.85
N ASP A 4 37.92 -4.13 -39.66
CA ASP A 4 38.53 -4.34 -38.35
C ASP A 4 38.85 -2.99 -37.71
N LYS A 5 38.24 -2.75 -36.54
CA LYS A 5 38.39 -1.52 -35.77
C LYS A 5 39.54 -1.68 -34.77
N PRO A 6 40.57 -0.82 -34.77
CA PRO A 6 41.69 -0.94 -33.85
C PRO A 6 41.26 -0.62 -32.40
N PRO A 7 41.77 -1.36 -31.39
CA PRO A 7 41.46 -1.12 -29.99
C PRO A 7 42.12 0.17 -29.49
N LEU A 8 41.39 0.91 -28.63
CA LEU A 8 41.84 2.15 -28.02
C LEU A 8 42.82 1.88 -26.87
N PRO A 9 43.88 2.70 -26.70
CA PRO A 9 44.81 2.60 -25.58
C PRO A 9 44.21 3.24 -24.32
N GLY A 10 44.05 2.46 -23.24
CA GLY A 10 43.61 3.01 -21.95
C GLY A 10 42.99 2.03 -20.94
N ASP A 11 42.59 0.83 -21.34
CA ASP A 11 42.04 -0.18 -20.40
C ASP A 11 43.14 -1.08 -19.83
N GLU A 12 43.99 -0.52 -18.97
CA GLU A 12 44.72 -1.32 -17.97
C GLU A 12 43.86 -1.34 -16.71
N ILE A 13 42.90 -2.28 -16.67
CA ILE A 13 42.12 -2.56 -15.46
C ILE A 13 43.01 -3.39 -14.54
N ASP A 14 43.45 -2.80 -13.43
CA ASP A 14 44.20 -3.46 -12.38
C ASP A 14 43.26 -4.39 -11.60
N PHE A 15 43.35 -5.71 -11.85
CA PHE A 15 42.46 -6.74 -11.28
C PHE A 15 42.81 -7.14 -9.83
N GLN A 16 43.51 -6.30 -9.06
CA GLN A 16 43.99 -6.67 -7.73
C GLN A 16 42.95 -6.60 -6.59
N ASP A 17 41.72 -6.15 -6.86
CA ASP A 17 40.70 -5.96 -5.82
C ASP A 17 39.48 -6.90 -5.97
N ALA A 18 39.71 -8.12 -6.45
CA ALA A 18 38.70 -9.18 -6.43
C ALA A 18 38.72 -9.89 -5.06
N PRO A 19 37.58 -10.02 -4.36
CA PRO A 19 37.51 -10.80 -3.12
C PRO A 19 37.88 -12.28 -3.39
N PRO A 20 38.50 -12.97 -2.42
CA PRO A 20 38.93 -14.35 -2.58
C PRO A 20 37.76 -15.26 -3.00
N SER A 21 38.00 -16.17 -3.93
CA SER A 21 37.02 -17.16 -4.35
C SER A 21 36.66 -18.11 -3.19
N TYR A 22 35.39 -18.48 -3.10
CA TYR A 22 34.86 -19.40 -2.08
C TYR A 22 35.38 -20.85 -2.19
N ASP A 23 36.17 -21.16 -3.21
CA ASP A 23 36.76 -22.49 -3.43
C ASP A 23 37.91 -22.83 -2.45
N ALA A 24 38.31 -21.89 -1.57
CA ALA A 24 39.36 -22.12 -0.58
C ALA A 24 38.93 -22.91 0.68
N LEU A 25 37.70 -23.41 0.75
CA LEU A 25 37.17 -24.10 1.94
C LEU A 25 37.32 -25.63 1.94
N ASP A 26 37.85 -26.24 0.87
CA ASP A 26 37.91 -27.71 0.74
C ASP A 26 39.04 -28.40 1.53
N ASN A 27 39.82 -27.68 2.33
CA ASN A 27 40.95 -28.23 3.09
C ASN A 27 40.79 -28.18 4.62
N VAL A 28 39.57 -28.08 5.14
CA VAL A 28 39.35 -28.25 6.59
C VAL A 28 39.24 -29.75 6.93
N PRO A 29 40.18 -30.32 7.71
CA PRO A 29 40.12 -31.72 8.10
C PRO A 29 38.88 -32.00 8.97
N PRO A 30 38.24 -33.18 8.85
CA PRO A 30 37.05 -33.52 9.60
C PRO A 30 37.36 -33.55 11.11
N SER A 31 36.66 -32.71 11.87
CA SER A 31 36.66 -32.79 13.32
C SER A 31 35.97 -34.09 13.76
N LEU A 32 36.70 -34.88 14.55
CA LEU A 32 36.27 -36.14 15.14
C LEU A 32 34.99 -35.98 15.98
N PRO A 33 34.16 -37.04 16.10
CA PRO A 33 32.97 -37.02 16.93
C PRO A 33 33.35 -36.96 18.41
N ARG A 34 33.05 -35.84 19.06
CA ARG A 34 33.15 -35.69 20.51
C ARG A 34 31.87 -36.22 21.14
N ASP A 35 31.99 -37.43 21.65
CA ASP A 35 31.03 -38.11 22.51
C ASP A 35 31.18 -37.54 23.94
N GLU A 36 30.25 -36.70 24.38
CA GLU A 36 30.14 -36.26 25.78
C GLU A 36 28.68 -36.26 26.23
N LYS A 37 28.28 -37.44 26.76
CA LYS A 37 27.84 -37.60 28.15
C LYS A 37 26.58 -36.83 28.60
N ALA A 38 25.49 -37.59 28.62
CA ALA A 38 24.48 -37.69 29.70
C ALA A 38 24.22 -36.46 30.60
N GLY A 39 23.02 -35.88 30.46
CA GLY A 39 22.38 -34.97 31.41
C GLY A 39 20.84 -35.10 31.35
N PRO A 40 20.12 -34.82 32.45
CA PRO A 40 18.99 -35.62 32.90
C PRO A 40 17.63 -35.24 32.30
N SER A 41 16.73 -36.23 32.32
CA SER A 41 15.29 -36.13 32.08
C SER A 41 14.65 -34.92 32.77
N THR A 42 14.12 -34.01 31.97
CA THR A 42 13.20 -32.97 32.45
C THR A 42 11.76 -33.44 32.26
N THR A 43 11.15 -33.70 33.39
CA THR A 43 9.76 -34.06 33.64
C THR A 43 8.78 -33.09 32.97
N TYR A 44 7.77 -33.65 32.31
CA TYR A 44 6.57 -32.96 31.84
C TYR A 44 5.88 -32.20 32.99
N PRO A 45 5.49 -30.93 32.82
CA PRO A 45 4.50 -30.32 33.69
C PRO A 45 3.09 -30.84 33.35
N PRO A 46 2.25 -31.11 34.35
CA PRO A 46 0.87 -31.54 34.14
C PRO A 46 -0.06 -30.37 33.75
N ALA A 47 -1.08 -30.75 32.99
CA ALA A 47 -2.33 -30.07 32.64
C ALA A 47 -2.65 -28.74 33.37
N ALA A 48 -2.91 -27.71 32.56
CA ALA A 48 -3.58 -26.49 32.99
C ALA A 48 -5.03 -26.78 33.47
N PRO A 49 -5.53 -26.06 34.49
CA PRO A 49 -6.90 -26.21 34.98
C PRO A 49 -7.94 -25.62 34.01
N PRO A 50 -9.21 -26.08 34.09
CA PRO A 50 -10.28 -25.59 33.22
C PRO A 50 -10.67 -24.15 33.55
N ASN A 51 -10.81 -23.34 32.50
CA ASN A 51 -11.37 -21.98 32.54
C ASN A 51 -12.78 -22.00 33.17
N PRO A 52 -13.08 -21.16 34.18
CA PRO A 52 -14.44 -20.97 34.64
C PRO A 52 -15.24 -20.10 33.65
N LEU A 53 -16.48 -20.52 33.42
CA LEU A 53 -17.52 -19.85 32.65
C LEU A 53 -17.76 -18.40 33.14
N PRO A 54 -18.02 -17.43 32.24
CA PRO A 54 -18.45 -16.10 32.65
C PRO A 54 -19.90 -16.11 33.14
N VAL A 55 -20.08 -15.71 34.40
CA VAL A 55 -21.37 -15.39 35.05
C VAL A 55 -21.93 -14.08 34.47
N PRO A 56 -23.25 -13.94 34.27
CA PRO A 56 -23.86 -12.70 33.80
C PRO A 56 -24.00 -11.71 34.97
N LEU A 57 -23.22 -10.63 34.93
CA LEU A 57 -23.34 -9.53 35.89
C LEU A 57 -24.45 -8.57 35.47
N LYS A 58 -25.34 -8.36 36.43
CA LYS A 58 -26.54 -7.55 36.41
C LYS A 58 -26.24 -6.07 36.19
N SER A 59 -27.22 -5.40 35.58
CA SER A 59 -27.32 -3.98 35.28
C SER A 59 -26.99 -3.04 36.44
N PRO A 60 -26.39 -1.86 36.18
CA PRO A 60 -26.52 -0.71 37.06
C PRO A 60 -27.62 0.23 36.58
N VAL A 61 -28.61 0.33 37.46
CA VAL A 61 -29.59 1.38 37.69
C VAL A 61 -29.19 2.79 37.19
N THR A 62 -30.14 3.42 36.51
CA THR A 62 -30.19 4.84 36.16
C THR A 62 -30.34 5.73 37.40
N PRO A 63 -29.47 6.73 37.63
CA PRO A 63 -29.80 7.84 38.50
C PRO A 63 -30.52 8.93 37.69
N THR A 64 -31.83 9.03 37.92
CA THR A 64 -32.62 10.22 37.66
C THR A 64 -32.25 11.28 38.69
N THR A 65 -31.47 12.30 38.30
CA THR A 65 -31.37 13.54 39.07
C THR A 65 -31.59 14.73 38.16
N ARG A 66 -32.79 15.31 38.29
CA ARG A 66 -33.11 16.67 37.88
C ARG A 66 -32.19 17.62 38.65
N SER A 67 -31.28 18.29 37.96
CA SER A 67 -30.69 19.54 38.44
C SER A 67 -30.82 20.59 37.34
N ALA A 68 -31.79 21.47 37.53
CA ALA A 68 -31.88 22.74 36.84
C ALA A 68 -30.67 23.60 37.22
N GLY A 69 -29.61 23.50 36.43
CA GLY A 69 -28.42 24.36 36.52
C GLY A 69 -28.34 25.20 35.26
N LYS A 70 -28.78 26.46 35.34
CA LYS A 70 -28.48 27.50 34.35
C LYS A 70 -26.96 27.59 34.20
N ARG A 71 -26.41 27.04 33.12
CA ARG A 71 -25.04 27.32 32.70
C ARG A 71 -25.06 28.48 31.69
N PRO A 72 -24.22 29.49 31.88
CA PRO A 72 -24.23 30.68 31.05
C PRO A 72 -23.64 30.37 29.67
N SER A 73 -24.26 31.01 28.68
CA SER A 73 -23.57 31.72 27.60
C SER A 73 -22.59 30.88 26.76
N SER A 74 -23.11 30.42 25.63
CA SER A 74 -22.45 30.50 24.31
C SER A 74 -20.92 30.65 24.36
N SER A 75 -20.21 29.56 24.09
CA SER A 75 -18.86 29.62 23.49
C SER A 75 -19.04 29.64 21.96
N TRP A 76 -19.60 30.75 21.48
CA TRP A 76 -19.44 31.31 20.15
C TRP A 76 -17.95 31.52 19.86
N PHE A 77 -17.24 30.43 19.55
CA PHE A 77 -15.92 30.51 18.95
C PHE A 77 -16.01 31.47 17.76
N ASN A 78 -15.47 32.69 17.93
CA ASN A 78 -15.25 33.64 16.85
C ASN A 78 -14.15 33.04 15.97
N PHE A 79 -14.56 32.15 15.07
CA PHE A 79 -13.77 31.75 13.91
C PHE A 79 -13.47 33.04 13.15
N GLY A 80 -12.25 33.54 13.30
CA GLY A 80 -11.79 34.76 12.65
C GLY A 80 -11.89 34.65 11.12
N PRO A 81 -11.69 35.76 10.39
CA PRO A 81 -11.73 35.78 8.92
C PRO A 81 -10.91 34.67 8.25
N ALA A 82 -9.79 34.27 8.87
CA ALA A 82 -8.93 33.19 8.40
C ALA A 82 -9.65 31.82 8.32
N ALA A 83 -10.47 31.47 9.31
CA ALA A 83 -11.17 30.18 9.31
C ALA A 83 -12.28 30.10 8.24
N ARG A 84 -12.90 31.24 7.90
CA ARG A 84 -13.84 31.33 6.78
C ARG A 84 -13.10 31.18 5.45
N ALA A 85 -11.96 31.85 5.29
CA ALA A 85 -11.12 31.72 4.12
C ALA A 85 -10.66 30.28 3.89
N SER A 86 -10.16 29.57 4.92
CA SER A 86 -9.76 28.16 4.79
C SER A 86 -10.93 27.25 4.38
N LYS A 87 -12.15 27.52 4.85
CA LYS A 87 -13.34 26.75 4.46
C LYS A 87 -13.72 26.99 2.99
N GLU A 88 -13.65 28.24 2.53
CA GLU A 88 -13.91 28.60 1.12
C GLU A 88 -12.85 28.03 0.18
N VAL A 89 -11.58 28.08 0.57
CA VAL A 89 -10.47 27.46 -0.17
C VAL A 89 -10.65 25.95 -0.24
N ARG A 90 -10.96 25.29 0.88
CA ARG A 90 -11.25 23.86 0.90
C ARG A 90 -12.39 23.47 -0.04
N ALA A 91 -13.50 24.22 -0.03
CA ALA A 91 -14.63 23.96 -0.91
C ALA A 91 -14.25 24.16 -2.40
N THR A 92 -13.45 25.19 -2.69
CA THR A 92 -12.92 25.44 -4.03
C THR A 92 -12.03 24.29 -4.50
N ILE A 93 -11.08 23.85 -3.68
CA ILE A 93 -10.17 22.75 -3.99
C ILE A 93 -10.93 21.44 -4.19
N GLN A 94 -11.92 21.14 -3.34
CA GLN A 94 -12.79 19.97 -3.53
C GLN A 94 -13.58 20.03 -4.85
N GLY A 95 -14.03 21.22 -5.26
CA GLY A 95 -14.65 21.45 -6.56
C GLY A 95 -13.68 21.16 -7.72
N LEU A 96 -12.46 21.71 -7.65
CA LEU A 96 -11.42 21.47 -8.65
C LEU A 96 -11.05 19.99 -8.75
N ILE A 97 -10.85 19.30 -7.63
CA ILE A 97 -10.56 17.86 -7.60
C ILE A 97 -11.71 17.06 -8.21
N ARG A 98 -12.97 17.44 -7.94
CA ARG A 98 -14.13 16.78 -8.55
C ARG A 98 -14.16 16.95 -10.07
N ASP A 99 -13.85 18.14 -10.56
CA ASP A 99 -13.79 18.39 -12.00
C ASP A 99 -12.61 17.65 -12.63
N LEU A 100 -11.48 17.55 -11.90
CA LEU A 100 -10.29 16.83 -12.30
C LEU A 100 -10.58 15.36 -12.63
N VAL A 101 -11.24 14.65 -11.70
CA VAL A 101 -11.52 13.22 -11.86
C VAL A 101 -12.60 12.94 -12.92
N LYS A 102 -13.26 13.98 -13.43
CA LYS A 102 -14.20 13.89 -14.56
C LYS A 102 -13.57 14.23 -15.90
N GLN A 103 -12.42 14.91 -15.90
CA GLN A 103 -11.72 15.31 -17.12
C GLN A 103 -10.92 14.14 -17.69
N THR A 104 -10.88 14.06 -19.02
CA THR A 104 -10.11 13.07 -19.77
C THR A 104 -8.74 13.59 -20.23
N ASP A 105 -8.39 14.85 -19.93
CA ASP A 105 -7.09 15.42 -20.26
C ASP A 105 -6.12 15.29 -19.08
N PRO A 106 -5.21 14.29 -19.07
CA PRO A 106 -4.32 14.05 -17.94
C PRO A 106 -3.32 15.18 -17.74
N GLN A 107 -2.87 15.84 -18.82
CA GLN A 107 -1.76 16.80 -18.76
C GLN A 107 -2.15 18.11 -18.08
N GLY A 108 -3.27 18.70 -18.50
CA GLY A 108 -3.83 19.87 -17.81
C GLY A 108 -4.17 19.58 -16.35
N ALA A 109 -4.62 18.35 -16.09
CA ALA A 109 -5.06 17.93 -14.78
C ALA A 109 -3.89 17.79 -13.77
N LEU A 110 -2.71 17.31 -14.18
CA LEU A 110 -1.55 17.25 -13.28
C LEU A 110 -1.13 18.65 -12.78
N GLY A 111 -1.15 19.66 -13.66
CA GLY A 111 -0.83 21.04 -13.27
C GLY A 111 -1.84 21.63 -12.29
N VAL A 112 -3.13 21.32 -12.44
CA VAL A 112 -4.18 21.73 -11.51
C VAL A 112 -4.02 21.06 -10.15
N LEU A 113 -3.65 19.77 -10.13
CA LEU A 113 -3.41 19.03 -8.89
C LEU A 113 -2.25 19.62 -8.09
N GLU A 114 -1.13 19.96 -8.73
CA GLU A 114 0.01 20.60 -8.05
C GLU A 114 -0.38 21.99 -7.53
N SER A 115 -1.15 22.76 -8.31
CA SER A 115 -1.68 24.06 -7.85
C SER A 115 -2.60 23.91 -6.63
N CYS A 116 -3.41 22.85 -6.59
CA CYS A 116 -4.23 22.52 -5.42
C CYS A 116 -3.36 22.14 -4.21
N ALA A 117 -2.25 21.42 -4.42
CA ALA A 117 -1.30 21.07 -3.36
C ALA A 117 -0.63 22.32 -2.78
N ASP A 118 -0.18 23.24 -3.62
CA ASP A 118 0.39 24.53 -3.23
C ASP A 118 -0.61 25.41 -2.46
N ALA A 119 -1.85 25.47 -2.94
CA ALA A 119 -2.92 26.18 -2.25
C ALA A 119 -3.18 25.53 -0.87
N CYS A 120 -3.23 24.20 -0.79
CA CYS A 120 -3.38 23.50 0.49
C CYS A 120 -2.27 23.87 1.48
N ARG A 121 -1.00 23.85 1.03
CA ARG A 121 0.16 24.25 1.83
C ARG A 121 0.03 25.70 2.35
N SER A 122 -0.47 26.60 1.52
CA SER A 122 -0.62 28.04 1.86
C SER A 122 -1.71 28.31 2.90
N PHE A 123 -2.72 27.44 2.99
CA PHE A 123 -3.88 27.60 3.87
C PHE A 123 -3.90 26.59 5.04
N ASP A 124 -2.79 25.90 5.29
CA ASP A 124 -2.62 24.87 6.32
C ASP A 124 -3.65 23.73 6.21
N LEU A 125 -3.90 23.30 4.97
CA LEU A 125 -4.76 22.17 4.63
C LEU A 125 -3.91 20.97 4.21
N ALA A 126 -4.32 19.78 4.59
CA ALA A 126 -3.72 18.54 4.11
C ALA A 126 -4.42 18.08 2.82
N ILE A 127 -3.74 18.16 1.67
CA ILE A 127 -4.29 17.64 0.40
C ILE A 127 -4.64 16.15 0.50
N SER A 128 -3.84 15.38 1.25
CA SER A 128 -4.10 13.96 1.51
C SER A 128 -5.45 13.72 2.17
N ALA A 129 -5.84 14.55 3.15
CA ALA A 129 -7.14 14.47 3.78
C ALA A 129 -8.27 14.75 2.77
N LEU A 130 -8.12 15.76 1.91
CA LEU A 130 -9.13 16.11 0.91
C LEU A 130 -9.33 15.00 -0.14
N LEU A 131 -8.25 14.34 -0.56
CA LEU A 131 -8.30 13.23 -1.52
C LEU A 131 -8.91 11.95 -0.95
N GLN A 132 -8.90 11.79 0.37
CA GLN A 132 -9.47 10.63 1.07
C GLN A 132 -10.91 10.89 1.58
N GLU A 133 -11.43 12.12 1.42
CA GLU A 133 -12.79 12.46 1.83
C GLU A 133 -13.84 12.03 0.79
N ARG A 134 -14.94 11.45 1.28
CA ARG A 134 -16.09 11.02 0.47
C ARG A 134 -16.97 12.19 -0.02
N THR A 135 -16.41 13.04 -0.86
CA THR A 135 -17.00 14.32 -1.30
C THR A 135 -17.74 14.26 -2.63
N ILE A 136 -17.66 13.14 -3.33
CA ILE A 136 -18.25 12.96 -4.66
C ILE A 136 -19.17 11.73 -4.59
N GLU A 137 -20.47 11.98 -4.48
CA GLU A 137 -21.52 10.93 -4.51
C GLU A 137 -21.30 9.81 -3.47
N GLY A 138 -20.72 10.13 -2.31
CA GLY A 138 -20.45 9.18 -1.24
C GLY A 138 -19.13 8.41 -1.36
N HIS A 139 -18.35 8.65 -2.42
CA HIS A 139 -17.04 8.03 -2.65
C HIS A 139 -15.91 9.07 -2.66
N THR A 140 -14.67 8.58 -2.57
CA THR A 140 -13.46 9.42 -2.63
C THR A 140 -13.17 9.88 -4.06
N PRO A 141 -12.45 10.99 -4.25
CA PRO A 141 -11.88 11.35 -5.55
C PRO A 141 -11.06 10.23 -6.19
N LEU A 142 -10.29 9.48 -5.40
CA LEU A 142 -9.49 8.38 -5.90
C LEU A 142 -10.34 7.23 -6.48
N TYR A 143 -11.47 6.91 -5.85
CA TYR A 143 -12.44 5.94 -6.39
C TYR A 143 -12.90 6.38 -7.79
N TRP A 144 -13.34 7.64 -7.93
CA TRP A 144 -13.83 8.15 -9.21
C TRP A 144 -12.74 8.27 -10.27
N ALA A 145 -11.49 8.55 -9.87
CA ALA A 145 -10.36 8.54 -10.79
C ALA A 145 -10.14 7.15 -11.42
N ILE A 146 -10.38 6.08 -10.66
CA ILE A 146 -10.33 4.70 -11.19
C ILE A 146 -11.53 4.40 -12.07
N ILE A 147 -12.75 4.75 -11.65
CA ILE A 147 -13.98 4.49 -12.42
C ILE A 147 -13.97 5.21 -13.77
N ASN A 148 -13.52 6.47 -13.80
CA ASN A 148 -13.52 7.30 -15.02
C ASN A 148 -12.26 7.10 -15.88
N ARG A 149 -11.36 6.21 -15.47
CA ARG A 149 -10.13 5.92 -16.17
C ARG A 149 -10.44 5.38 -17.58
N PRO A 150 -9.85 5.93 -18.65
CA PRO A 150 -9.96 5.33 -19.98
C PRO A 150 -9.45 3.89 -19.94
N ALA A 151 -10.15 2.96 -20.59
CA ALA A 151 -9.65 1.60 -20.75
C ALA A 151 -8.28 1.68 -21.46
N GLU A 152 -7.25 1.06 -20.89
CA GLU A 152 -5.93 0.99 -21.52
C GLU A 152 -6.07 0.26 -22.86
N SER A 153 -6.17 1.02 -23.95
CA SER A 153 -6.11 0.46 -25.30
C SER A 153 -4.71 -0.11 -25.47
N SER A 154 -4.63 -1.42 -25.72
CA SER A 154 -3.39 -2.21 -25.82
C SER A 154 -2.36 -1.73 -26.85
N GLU A 155 -2.65 -0.65 -27.58
CA GLU A 155 -1.85 -0.09 -28.67
C GLU A 155 -1.04 1.16 -28.27
N SER A 156 -1.35 1.82 -27.15
CA SER A 156 -0.55 2.97 -26.69
C SER A 156 0.69 2.49 -25.95
N ALA A 157 1.86 2.76 -26.54
CA ALA A 157 3.17 2.53 -25.95
C ALA A 157 3.23 3.03 -24.49
N PRO A 158 4.08 2.44 -23.63
CA PRO A 158 4.27 2.92 -22.26
C PRO A 158 4.72 4.38 -22.31
N SER A 159 3.80 5.30 -22.01
CA SER A 159 4.17 6.69 -21.75
C SER A 159 4.81 6.73 -20.37
N ASP A 160 6.02 7.26 -20.28
CA ASP A 160 6.72 7.51 -18.99
C ASP A 160 5.97 8.49 -18.08
N GLU A 161 4.87 9.10 -18.55
CA GLU A 161 4.09 10.04 -17.78
C GLU A 161 3.21 9.35 -16.73
N PRO A 162 3.14 9.90 -15.50
CA PRO A 162 2.34 9.34 -14.44
C PRO A 162 0.85 9.46 -14.78
N ASP A 163 0.17 8.32 -14.79
CA ASP A 163 -1.30 8.25 -14.87
C ASP A 163 -1.92 9.11 -13.74
N MET A 164 -3.09 9.69 -14.00
CA MET A 164 -3.85 10.52 -13.06
C MET A 164 -4.05 9.83 -11.71
N VAL A 165 -4.37 8.53 -11.73
CA VAL A 165 -4.53 7.73 -10.51
C VAL A 165 -3.23 7.71 -9.70
N THR A 166 -2.08 7.50 -10.36
CA THR A 166 -0.76 7.48 -9.73
C THR A 166 -0.40 8.83 -9.14
N ALA A 167 -0.70 9.92 -9.85
CA ALA A 167 -0.46 11.28 -9.36
C ALA A 167 -1.34 11.61 -8.14
N LEU A 168 -2.63 11.27 -8.16
CA LEU A 168 -3.50 11.47 -6.99
C LEU A 168 -3.02 10.65 -5.79
N LEU A 169 -2.57 9.42 -6.00
CA LEU A 169 -2.05 8.56 -4.94
C LEU A 169 -0.78 9.11 -4.28
N SER A 170 0.12 9.74 -5.04
CA SER A 170 1.34 10.32 -4.48
C SER A 170 1.04 11.48 -3.51
N HIS A 171 -0.01 12.25 -3.77
CA HIS A 171 -0.50 13.30 -2.86
C HIS A 171 -1.42 12.78 -1.74
N ALA A 172 -2.01 11.61 -1.92
CA ALA A 172 -2.94 11.03 -0.95
C ALA A 172 -2.24 10.28 0.19
N ALA A 173 -0.99 9.85 0.01
CA ALA A 173 -0.26 9.07 1.01
C ALA A 173 -0.04 9.85 2.33
N PRO A 174 -0.10 9.18 3.50
CA PRO A 174 -0.45 7.77 3.70
C PRO A 174 -1.96 7.51 3.56
N LEU A 175 -2.34 6.38 2.96
CA LEU A 175 -3.74 6.01 2.80
C LEU A 175 -4.32 5.42 4.09
N SER A 176 -5.57 5.76 4.39
CA SER A 176 -6.37 5.10 5.41
C SER A 176 -6.92 3.77 4.89
N ASP A 177 -7.14 2.81 5.79
CA ASP A 177 -7.74 1.50 5.45
C ASP A 177 -9.07 1.66 4.70
N ALA A 178 -9.91 2.61 5.16
CA ALA A 178 -11.17 2.94 4.48
C ALA A 178 -10.97 3.43 3.05
N THR A 179 -9.89 4.15 2.76
CA THR A 179 -9.57 4.57 1.38
C THR A 179 -9.05 3.39 0.57
N VAL A 180 -8.23 2.51 1.14
CA VAL A 180 -7.74 1.30 0.46
C VAL A 180 -8.93 0.41 0.06
N ASP A 181 -9.92 0.25 0.92
CA ASP A 181 -11.14 -0.49 0.62
C ASP A 181 -11.96 0.15 -0.52
N GLU A 182 -12.02 1.48 -0.59
CA GLU A 182 -12.65 2.19 -1.71
C GLU A 182 -11.90 1.97 -3.03
N LEU A 183 -10.57 1.96 -3.02
CA LEU A 183 -9.77 1.66 -4.20
C LEU A 183 -9.99 0.21 -4.68
N ARG A 184 -10.01 -0.75 -3.75
CA ARG A 184 -10.36 -2.15 -4.03
C ARG A 184 -11.74 -2.25 -4.67
N LEU A 185 -12.73 -1.56 -4.11
CA LEU A 185 -14.09 -1.52 -4.64
C LEU A 185 -14.14 -0.91 -6.05
N ALA A 186 -13.39 0.16 -6.30
CA ALA A 186 -13.33 0.78 -7.63
C ALA A 186 -12.76 -0.18 -8.68
N CYS A 187 -11.65 -0.86 -8.36
CA CYS A 187 -11.06 -1.86 -9.25
C CYS A 187 -11.98 -3.06 -9.48
N LEU A 188 -12.76 -3.46 -8.46
CA LEU A 188 -13.75 -4.53 -8.60
C LEU A 188 -14.87 -4.11 -9.56
N HIS A 189 -15.38 -2.87 -9.45
CA HIS A 189 -16.41 -2.33 -10.32
C HIS A 189 -15.96 -2.20 -11.79
N THR A 190 -14.69 -1.90 -12.05
CA THR A 190 -14.14 -1.85 -13.41
C THR A 190 -13.63 -3.20 -13.90
N SER A 191 -13.55 -4.20 -13.02
CA SER A 191 -12.90 -5.48 -13.27
C SER A 191 -11.46 -5.34 -13.81
N ASP A 192 -10.75 -4.29 -13.40
CA ASP A 192 -9.39 -3.98 -13.87
C ASP A 192 -8.35 -4.62 -12.95
N HIS A 193 -8.08 -5.91 -13.21
CA HIS A 193 -7.08 -6.68 -12.47
C HIS A 193 -5.66 -6.09 -12.61
N GLY A 194 -5.31 -5.62 -13.80
CA GLY A 194 -3.98 -5.07 -14.09
C GLY A 194 -3.69 -3.81 -13.28
N LEU A 195 -4.65 -2.90 -13.22
CA LEU A 195 -4.57 -1.72 -12.37
C LEU A 195 -4.49 -2.12 -10.90
N PHE A 196 -5.31 -3.06 -10.44
CA PHE A 196 -5.27 -3.51 -9.06
C PHE A 196 -3.90 -4.05 -8.65
N GLN A 197 -3.26 -4.90 -9.48
CA GLN A 197 -1.91 -5.37 -9.20
C GLN A 197 -0.88 -4.22 -9.24
N ARG A 198 -1.03 -3.25 -10.14
CA ARG A 198 -0.16 -2.06 -10.18
C ARG A 198 -0.28 -1.23 -8.90
N LEU A 199 -1.51 -1.05 -8.38
CA LEU A 199 -1.75 -0.36 -7.12
C LEU A 199 -1.10 -1.09 -5.96
N ARG A 200 -1.24 -2.43 -5.86
CA ARG A 200 -0.60 -3.24 -4.81
C ARG A 200 0.93 -3.16 -4.81
N ARG A 201 1.55 -2.84 -5.95
CA ARG A 201 3.00 -2.63 -6.08
C ARG A 201 3.45 -1.26 -5.58
N SER A 202 2.52 -0.32 -5.40
CA SER A 202 2.80 1.01 -4.89
C SER A 202 2.94 0.98 -3.36
N PRO A 203 4.02 1.57 -2.80
CA PRO A 203 4.20 1.65 -1.35
C PRO A 203 3.12 2.49 -0.65
N ALA A 204 2.42 3.36 -1.40
CA ALA A 204 1.30 4.13 -0.87
C ALA A 204 0.07 3.25 -0.56
N PHE A 205 -0.08 2.12 -1.26
CA PHE A 205 -1.23 1.23 -1.16
C PHE A 205 -0.98 0.04 -0.24
N ALA A 206 0.17 -0.61 -0.39
CA ALA A 206 0.56 -1.78 0.40
C ALA A 206 1.98 -1.55 0.95
N PRO A 207 2.14 -0.70 1.99
CA PRO A 207 3.44 -0.49 2.60
C PRO A 207 3.95 -1.84 3.14
N LEU A 208 5.21 -2.17 2.82
CA LEU A 208 5.86 -3.33 3.40
C LEU A 208 5.97 -3.15 4.91
N SER A 209 5.79 -4.24 5.66
CA SER A 209 6.16 -4.25 7.07
C SER A 209 7.65 -3.93 7.19
N GLY A 210 8.03 -3.02 8.08
CA GLY A 210 9.44 -2.65 8.26
C GLY A 210 10.33 -3.85 8.64
N ALA A 211 9.76 -4.90 9.25
CA ALA A 211 10.44 -6.16 9.51
C ALA A 211 10.76 -6.92 8.22
N ASP A 212 9.81 -6.99 7.30
CA ASP A 212 10.01 -7.64 6.00
C ASP A 212 11.04 -6.87 5.16
N GLU A 213 10.98 -5.54 5.18
CA GLU A 213 11.95 -4.70 4.47
C GLU A 213 13.39 -4.92 4.99
N LEU A 214 13.56 -4.96 6.32
CA LEU A 214 14.86 -5.14 6.96
C LEU A 214 15.43 -6.54 6.73
N ILE A 215 14.61 -7.59 6.85
CA ILE A 215 15.07 -8.99 6.79
C ILE A 215 15.26 -9.46 5.34
N LEU A 216 14.46 -8.91 4.41
CA LEU A 216 14.56 -9.25 2.99
C LEU A 216 15.52 -8.31 2.23
N GLY A 217 16.03 -7.26 2.89
CA GLY A 217 17.10 -6.41 2.35
C GLY A 217 16.62 -5.38 1.33
N GLY A 218 15.43 -4.82 1.52
CA GLY A 218 14.85 -3.75 0.69
C GLY A 218 14.43 -4.15 -0.74
N ASN A 219 14.89 -5.29 -1.26
CA ASN A 219 14.60 -5.78 -2.61
C ASN A 219 13.73 -7.05 -2.55
N VAL A 220 12.54 -6.94 -1.95
CA VAL A 220 11.56 -8.03 -2.02
C VAL A 220 11.03 -8.09 -3.46
N PRO A 221 11.24 -9.18 -4.21
CA PRO A 221 10.66 -9.28 -5.54
C PRO A 221 9.15 -9.36 -5.39
N VAL A 222 8.47 -8.62 -6.26
CA VAL A 222 7.02 -8.48 -6.26
C VAL A 222 6.35 -9.81 -6.61
N ASP A 223 5.26 -10.13 -5.90
CA ASP A 223 4.40 -11.27 -6.23
C ASP A 223 3.67 -11.06 -7.55
N ASP A 224 3.62 -12.10 -8.37
CA ASP A 224 2.86 -12.09 -9.62
C ASP A 224 1.56 -12.86 -9.45
N VAL A 225 0.47 -12.29 -9.94
CA VAL A 225 -0.85 -12.88 -9.90
C VAL A 225 -1.50 -12.67 -11.25
N ASP A 226 -1.78 -13.75 -11.94
CA ASP A 226 -2.50 -13.75 -13.21
C ASP A 226 -3.89 -14.36 -12.98
N VAL A 227 -4.93 -13.73 -13.50
CA VAL A 227 -6.31 -14.23 -13.44
C VAL A 227 -6.85 -14.35 -14.86
N GLU A 228 -7.30 -15.55 -15.21
CA GLU A 228 -7.87 -15.89 -16.51
C GLU A 228 -9.32 -16.34 -16.34
N ASP A 229 -10.27 -15.71 -17.05
CA ASP A 229 -11.67 -16.15 -17.07
C ASP A 229 -11.80 -17.47 -17.86
N VAL A 230 -12.65 -18.38 -17.40
CA VAL A 230 -12.86 -19.68 -18.05
C VAL A 230 -13.85 -19.53 -19.21
N PRO A 231 -13.47 -19.87 -20.46
CA PRO A 231 -14.36 -19.71 -21.60
C PRO A 231 -15.59 -20.61 -21.46
N GLY A 232 -16.78 -20.00 -21.42
CA GLY A 232 -18.06 -20.70 -21.31
C GLY A 232 -18.59 -20.90 -19.90
N ASP A 233 -17.87 -20.40 -18.88
CA ASP A 233 -18.36 -20.32 -17.49
C ASP A 233 -18.27 -18.87 -17.02
N GLU A 234 -19.40 -18.18 -16.97
CA GLU A 234 -19.49 -16.77 -16.55
C GLU A 234 -19.02 -16.53 -15.10
N SER A 235 -18.90 -17.59 -14.30
CA SER A 235 -18.46 -17.54 -12.90
C SER A 235 -17.11 -18.22 -12.63
N GLY A 236 -16.51 -18.81 -13.67
CA GLY A 236 -15.29 -19.60 -13.56
C GLY A 236 -14.06 -18.76 -13.85
N PHE A 237 -13.05 -18.86 -12.98
CA PHE A 237 -11.74 -18.23 -13.19
C PHE A 237 -10.60 -19.15 -12.77
N ILE A 238 -9.41 -18.90 -13.33
CA ILE A 238 -8.16 -19.55 -12.96
C ILE A 238 -7.20 -18.47 -12.47
N ALA A 239 -6.77 -18.57 -11.22
CA ALA A 239 -5.73 -17.71 -10.66
C ALA A 239 -4.39 -18.45 -10.61
N ARG A 240 -3.34 -17.87 -11.22
CA ARG A 240 -1.97 -18.37 -11.18
C ARG A 240 -1.14 -17.44 -10.30
N PHE A 241 -0.47 -18.00 -9.30
CA PHE A 241 0.34 -17.23 -8.36
C PHE A 241 1.82 -17.57 -8.54
N ARG A 242 2.66 -16.55 -8.59
CA ARG A 242 4.12 -16.69 -8.51
C ARG A 242 4.62 -15.86 -7.34
N MET A 243 5.17 -16.57 -6.35
CA MET A 243 5.64 -15.96 -5.10
C MET A 243 7.16 -16.12 -4.97
N PRO A 244 7.96 -15.11 -5.36
CA PRO A 244 9.40 -15.16 -5.21
C PRO A 244 9.79 -15.33 -3.75
N MET A 245 10.80 -16.17 -3.50
CA MET A 245 11.34 -16.43 -2.17
C MET A 245 10.29 -16.95 -1.15
N PHE A 246 9.25 -17.64 -1.60
CA PHE A 246 8.14 -18.13 -0.75
C PHE A 246 8.61 -18.78 0.56
N GLN A 247 9.55 -19.75 0.50
CA GLN A 247 10.05 -20.42 1.71
C GLN A 247 10.74 -19.48 2.69
N LYS A 248 11.50 -18.50 2.19
CA LYS A 248 12.20 -17.51 3.02
C LYS A 248 11.18 -16.59 3.69
N ARG A 249 10.22 -16.06 2.91
CA ARG A 249 9.15 -15.18 3.39
C ARG A 249 8.27 -15.90 4.42
N MET A 250 7.82 -17.12 4.15
CA MET A 250 7.05 -17.92 5.10
C MET A 250 7.79 -18.20 6.41
N ARG A 251 9.12 -18.37 6.39
CA ARG A 251 9.90 -18.56 7.63
C ARG A 251 9.98 -17.30 8.49
N ILE A 252 9.93 -16.13 7.85
CA ILE A 252 10.12 -14.84 8.50
C ILE A 252 8.78 -14.26 8.95
N SER A 253 7.85 -14.13 8.00
CA SER A 253 6.58 -13.43 8.17
C SER A 253 5.47 -14.37 8.65
N GLU A 254 5.66 -15.69 8.58
CA GLU A 254 4.70 -16.77 8.92
C GLU A 254 3.40 -16.79 8.09
N GLU A 255 3.10 -15.69 7.39
CA GLU A 255 1.95 -15.49 6.53
C GLU A 255 2.39 -14.74 5.26
N ILE A 256 1.79 -15.10 4.11
CA ILE A 256 1.90 -14.30 2.89
C ILE A 256 0.50 -14.13 2.31
N SER A 257 0.05 -12.87 2.24
CA SER A 257 -1.29 -12.52 1.75
C SER A 257 -1.22 -12.12 0.27
N LEU A 258 -2.06 -12.77 -0.56
CA LEU A 258 -2.25 -12.43 -1.96
C LEU A 258 -3.69 -11.96 -2.18
N GLU A 259 -3.85 -10.90 -2.96
CA GLU A 259 -5.16 -10.38 -3.34
C GLU A 259 -5.26 -10.36 -4.88
N PHE A 260 -6.45 -10.62 -5.38
CA PHE A 260 -6.77 -10.55 -6.80
C PHE A 260 -8.24 -10.18 -7.01
N ILE A 261 -8.56 -9.83 -8.25
CA ILE A 261 -9.91 -9.51 -8.73
C ILE A 261 -10.23 -10.51 -9.82
N ALA A 262 -11.39 -11.14 -9.71
CA ALA A 262 -12.01 -12.00 -10.72
C ALA A 262 -13.44 -11.48 -10.98
N LYS A 263 -13.97 -11.75 -12.18
CA LYS A 263 -15.31 -11.32 -12.59
C LYS A 263 -16.42 -12.21 -12.03
#